data_AF-A0A6N7FDZ4-F1
#
_entry.id   AF-A0A6N7FDZ4-F1
#
_cell.length_a   1.000
_cell.length_b   1.000
_cell.length_c   1.000
_cell.angle_alpha   90.00
_cell.angle_beta   90.00
_cell.angle_gamma   90.00
#
_symmetry.space_group_name_H-M   'P 1'
#
loop_
_entity.id
_entity.type
_entity.pdbx_description
1 polymer ?
#
loop_
_entity_poly.entity_id
_entity_poly.type
_entity_poly.pdbx_seq_one_letter_code
_entity_poly.pdbx_strand_id
1 'polypeptide(L)'
;MVNFIASLGVLGRGLAVPPGVSDDMVKTLRAAYDAMNADKTFAEDLKKRSLRLVPSSGAKIQEIVVAAVNGATPEVVAKARQIIYGK
;
A
#
# COMPACT_ATOMS: atom_id res chain seq x y z
N MET A 1 0.83 4.68 17.35
CA MET A 1 1.34 3.27 17.41
C MET A 1 0.48 2.31 16.60
N VAL A 2 -0.80 2.08 16.92
CA VAL A 2 -1.66 1.11 16.21
C VAL A 2 -1.70 1.35 14.70
N ASN A 3 -1.88 2.60 14.26
CA ASN A 3 -1.89 2.95 12.83
C ASN A 3 -0.57 2.65 12.10
N PHE A 4 0.58 2.79 12.80
CA PHE A 4 1.90 2.52 12.22
C PHE A 4 2.07 1.02 11.93
N ILE A 5 1.72 0.16 12.90
CA ILE A 5 1.79 -1.29 12.73
C ILE A 5 0.73 -1.78 11.72
N ALA A 6 -0.49 -1.22 11.76
CA ALA A 6 -1.57 -1.60 10.86
C ALA A 6 -1.26 -1.33 9.38
N SER A 7 -0.46 -0.30 9.08
CA SER A 7 -0.06 0.03 7.71
C SER A 7 0.64 -1.13 6.97
N LEU A 8 1.36 -1.99 7.70
CA LEU A 8 2.09 -3.13 7.15
C LEU A 8 1.14 -4.18 6.53
N GLY A 9 -0.02 -4.40 7.16
CA GLY A 9 -1.02 -5.35 6.66
C GLY A 9 -1.71 -4.86 5.39
N VAL A 10 -1.97 -3.56 5.31
CA VAL A 10 -2.63 -2.93 4.15
C VAL A 10 -1.71 -2.84 2.95
N LEU A 11 -0.40 -2.62 3.18
CA LEU A 11 0.58 -2.56 2.09
C LEU A 11 0.70 -3.87 1.32
N GLY A 12 0.56 -5.02 2.00
CA GLY A 12 0.52 -6.34 1.35
C GLY A 12 1.58 -6.52 0.25
N ARG A 13 1.14 -6.58 -1.01
CA ARG A 13 1.99 -6.59 -2.21
C ARG A 13 1.86 -5.28 -3.00
N GLY A 14 2.18 -4.17 -2.34
CA GLY A 14 2.07 -2.83 -2.92
C GLY A 14 3.08 -2.59 -4.05
N LEU A 15 2.69 -1.77 -5.01
CA LEU A 15 3.56 -1.24 -6.04
C LEU A 15 4.01 0.16 -5.65
N ALA A 16 5.30 0.44 -5.80
CA ALA A 16 5.87 1.76 -5.54
C ALA A 16 6.87 2.11 -6.65
N VAL A 17 7.00 3.40 -6.88
CA VAL A 17 8.00 3.97 -7.79
C VAL A 17 9.10 4.65 -6.98
N PRO A 18 10.34 4.73 -7.49
CA PRO A 18 11.41 5.44 -6.80
C PRO A 18 11.10 6.94 -6.68
N PRO A 19 11.73 7.65 -5.72
CA PRO A 19 11.67 9.11 -5.65
C PRO A 19 12.15 9.76 -6.96
N GLY A 20 11.52 10.88 -7.35
CA GLY A 20 11.90 11.65 -8.54
C GLY A 20 11.15 11.27 -9.83
N VAL A 21 10.28 10.26 -9.79
CA VAL A 21 9.35 10.00 -10.90
C VAL A 21 8.34 11.14 -11.01
N SER A 22 8.12 11.64 -12.22
CA SER A 22 7.21 12.76 -12.49
C SER A 22 5.77 12.46 -12.08
N ASP A 23 5.05 13.49 -11.61
CA ASP A 23 3.64 13.37 -11.23
C ASP A 23 2.75 12.81 -12.35
N ASP A 24 3.01 13.15 -13.60
CA ASP A 24 2.22 12.64 -14.73
C ASP A 24 2.41 11.14 -14.92
N MET A 25 3.64 10.63 -14.81
CA MET A 25 3.90 9.19 -14.78
C MET A 25 3.19 8.50 -13.60
N VAL A 26 3.22 9.11 -12.41
CA VAL A 26 2.50 8.55 -11.24
C VAL A 26 0.99 8.48 -11.50
N LYS A 27 0.40 9.54 -12.07
CA LYS A 27 -1.02 9.57 -12.44
C LYS A 27 -1.35 8.50 -13.48
N THR A 28 -0.54 8.35 -14.51
CA THR A 28 -0.71 7.33 -15.55
C THR A 28 -0.68 5.92 -14.97
N LEU A 29 0.31 5.61 -14.13
CA LEU A 29 0.45 4.28 -13.52
C LEU A 29 -0.71 3.96 -12.57
N ARG A 30 -1.18 4.95 -11.79
CA ARG A 30 -2.37 4.78 -10.94
C ARG A 30 -3.62 4.49 -11.76
N ALA A 31 -3.87 5.28 -12.81
CA ALA A 31 -5.00 5.07 -13.70
C ALA A 31 -4.97 3.70 -14.38
N ALA A 32 -3.80 3.26 -14.85
CA ALA A 32 -3.62 1.95 -15.45
C ALA A 32 -3.89 0.80 -14.45
N TYR A 33 -3.40 0.93 -13.21
CA TYR A 33 -3.65 -0.03 -12.14
C TYR A 33 -5.14 -0.12 -11.80
N ASP A 34 -5.82 1.02 -11.66
CA ASP A 34 -7.25 1.07 -11.36
C ASP A 34 -8.08 0.46 -12.50
N ALA A 35 -7.73 0.76 -13.75
CA ALA A 35 -8.38 0.18 -14.93
C ALA A 35 -8.19 -1.35 -15.01
N MET A 36 -6.97 -1.85 -14.78
CA MET A 36 -6.68 -3.29 -14.77
C MET A 36 -7.51 -4.01 -13.70
N ASN A 37 -7.62 -3.45 -12.49
CA ASN A 37 -8.40 -4.07 -11.42
C ASN A 37 -9.91 -4.02 -11.65
N ALA A 38 -10.40 -3.07 -12.45
CA ALA A 38 -11.80 -2.98 -12.86
C ALA A 38 -12.13 -3.90 -14.06
N ASP A 39 -11.12 -4.44 -14.74
CA ASP A 39 -11.28 -5.28 -15.91
C ASP A 39 -11.87 -6.66 -15.55
N LYS A 40 -12.93 -7.06 -16.26
CA LYS A 40 -13.65 -8.30 -16.00
C LYS A 40 -12.83 -9.53 -16.40
N THR A 41 -12.09 -9.46 -17.51
CA THR A 41 -11.24 -10.56 -17.97
C THR A 41 -10.11 -10.80 -16.99
N PHE A 42 -9.50 -9.74 -16.46
CA PHE A 42 -8.52 -9.84 -15.37
C PHE A 42 -9.12 -10.52 -14.14
N ALA A 43 -10.31 -10.12 -13.69
CA ALA A 43 -10.99 -10.73 -12.54
C ALA A 43 -11.30 -12.23 -12.76
N GLU A 44 -11.73 -12.62 -13.96
CA GLU A 44 -11.96 -14.01 -14.33
C GLU A 44 -10.68 -14.85 -14.31
N ASP A 45 -9.58 -14.30 -14.81
CA ASP A 45 -8.28 -14.97 -14.78
C ASP A 45 -7.73 -15.16 -13.37
N LEU A 46 -7.94 -14.17 -12.49
CA LEU A 46 -7.63 -14.32 -11.07
C LEU A 46 -8.47 -15.42 -10.41
N LYS A 47 -9.77 -15.51 -10.75
CA LYS A 47 -10.67 -16.54 -10.23
C LYS A 47 -10.22 -17.95 -10.63
N LYS A 48 -9.82 -18.17 -11.89
CA LYS A 48 -9.27 -19.46 -12.37
C LYS A 48 -8.04 -19.91 -11.58
N ARG A 49 -7.28 -18.95 -11.07
CA ARG A 49 -6.05 -19.16 -10.29
C ARG A 49 -6.28 -19.15 -8.78
N SER A 50 -7.54 -19.10 -8.32
CA SER A 50 -7.90 -18.97 -6.90
C SER A 50 -7.24 -17.76 -6.21
N LEU A 51 -7.04 -16.67 -6.94
CA LEU A 51 -6.49 -15.42 -6.43
C LEU A 51 -7.63 -14.46 -6.04
N ARG A 52 -7.57 -13.91 -4.82
CA ARG A 52 -8.54 -12.90 -4.36
C ARG A 52 -8.16 -11.53 -4.91
N LEU A 53 -9.13 -10.87 -5.56
CA LEU A 53 -9.01 -9.48 -6.02
C LEU A 53 -9.64 -8.54 -4.99
N VAL A 54 -8.81 -7.91 -4.16
CA VAL A 54 -9.22 -6.88 -3.18
C VAL A 54 -8.26 -5.70 -3.28
N PRO A 55 -8.34 -4.90 -4.35
CA PRO A 55 -7.41 -3.81 -4.59
C PRO A 55 -7.71 -2.60 -3.71
N SER A 56 -6.69 -1.81 -3.41
CA SER A 56 -6.81 -0.46 -2.84
C SER A 56 -6.17 0.51 -3.83
N SER A 57 -6.75 1.71 -3.97
CA SER A 57 -6.18 2.70 -4.88
C SER A 57 -4.82 3.20 -4.38
N GLY A 58 -3.94 3.55 -5.32
CA GLY A 58 -2.62 4.09 -4.97
C GLY A 58 -2.71 5.36 -4.12
N ALA A 59 -3.71 6.21 -4.36
CA ALA A 59 -3.97 7.40 -3.55
C ALA A 59 -4.34 7.04 -2.10
N LYS A 60 -5.20 6.03 -1.91
CA LYS A 60 -5.61 5.61 -0.56
C LYS A 60 -4.46 5.01 0.23
N ILE A 61 -3.64 4.18 -0.42
CA ILE A 61 -2.44 3.62 0.20
C ILE A 61 -1.45 4.73 0.59
N GLN A 62 -1.21 5.69 -0.30
CA GLN A 62 -0.33 6.82 -0.03
C GLN A 62 -0.79 7.62 1.21
N GLU A 63 -2.09 7.91 1.31
CA GLU A 63 -2.68 8.61 2.46
C GLU A 63 -2.41 7.86 3.78
N ILE A 64 -2.65 6.53 3.80
CA ILE A 64 -2.43 5.69 4.97
C ILE A 64 -0.94 5.70 5.38
N VAL A 65 -0.03 5.58 4.41
CA VAL A 65 1.41 5.58 4.67
C VAL A 65 1.87 6.94 5.20
N VAL A 66 1.45 8.04 4.58
CA VAL A 66 1.80 9.40 5.03
C VAL A 66 1.29 9.65 6.45
N ALA A 67 0.05 9.27 6.75
CA ALA A 67 -0.51 9.39 8.09
C ALA A 67 0.24 8.52 9.11
N ALA A 68 0.62 7.30 8.74
CA ALA A 68 1.37 6.38 9.60
C ALA A 68 2.77 6.91 9.92
N VAL A 69 3.49 7.43 8.92
CA VAL A 69 4.84 7.97 9.06
C VAL A 69 4.83 9.27 9.85
N ASN A 70 3.94 10.21 9.53
CA ASN A 70 3.84 11.48 10.23
C ASN A 70 3.42 11.30 11.70
N GLY A 71 2.65 10.26 12.01
CA GLY A 71 2.24 9.91 13.37
C GLY A 71 3.25 9.04 14.14
N ALA A 72 4.39 8.67 13.54
CA ALA A 72 5.40 7.82 14.17
C ALA A 72 6.42 8.65 14.96
N THR A 73 6.03 9.12 16.15
CA THR A 73 6.96 9.81 17.07
C THR A 73 8.14 8.90 17.48
N PRO A 74 9.26 9.45 17.97
CA PRO A 74 10.38 8.65 18.45
C PRO A 74 9.98 7.57 19.47
N GLU A 75 9.05 7.88 20.39
CA GLU A 75 8.54 6.93 21.37
C GLU A 75 7.73 5.80 20.71
N VAL A 76 6.90 6.15 19.71
CA VAL A 76 6.13 5.16 18.93
C VAL A 76 7.07 4.22 18.18
N VAL A 77 8.13 4.75 17.56
CA VAL A 77 9.12 3.95 16.84
C VAL A 77 9.90 3.05 17.80
N ALA A 78 10.34 3.58 18.95
CA ALA A 78 11.04 2.80 19.98
C ALA A 78 10.17 1.65 20.50
N LYS A 79 8.89 1.92 20.77
CA LYS A 79 7.96 0.89 21.24
C LYS A 79 7.66 -0.15 20.16
N ALA A 80 7.50 0.26 18.91
CA ALA A 80 7.30 -0.66 17.79
C ALA A 80 8.51 -1.57 17.58
N ARG A 81 9.74 -1.04 17.66
CA ARG A 81 10.97 -1.84 17.58
C ARG A 81 11.04 -2.92 18.66
N GLN A 82 10.76 -2.55 19.91
CA GLN A 82 10.72 -3.49 21.03
C GLN A 82 9.72 -4.62 20.79
N ILE A 83 8.52 -4.31 20.29
CA ILE A 83 7.46 -5.31 20.07
C ILE A 83 7.77 -6.22 18.87
N ILE A 84 8.25 -5.65 17.76
CA ILE A 84 8.47 -6.38 16.50
C ILE A 84 9.75 -7.22 16.54
N TYR A 85 10.83 -6.66 17.12
CA TYR A 85 12.16 -7.27 17.08
C TYR A 85 12.68 -7.73 18.44
N GLY A 86 11.92 -7.52 19.52
CA GLY A 86 12.34 -7.87 20.89
C GLY A 86 13.50 -7.04 21.44
N LYS A 87 13.86 -5.94 20.77
CA LYS A 87 14.99 -5.06 21.10
C LYS A 87 14.68 -3.60 20.83
#